data_AF-A0A7W1S524-F1
#
_entry.id   AF-A0A7W1S524-F1
#
_cell.length_a   1.000
_cell.length_b   1.000
_cell.length_c   1.000
_cell.angle_alpha   90.00
_cell.angle_beta   90.00
_cell.angle_gamma   90.00
#
_symmetry.space_group_name_H-M   'P 1'
#
loop_
_entity.id
_entity.type
_entity.pdbx_description
1 polymer ?
#
loop_
_entity_poly.entity_id
_entity_poly.type
_entity_poly.pdbx_seq_one_letter_code
_entity_poly.pdbx_strand_id
1 'polypeptide(L)'
;MLQLLRQQVRYLFRFLSPSKAQTQHSSPQAGKPIIDMNSSEAKLVGWVASASQLNEVFQKRAKEAAEQLTPQQIENLPRYFYYPNNPTKPDEAKDKFTGLGDWQFASQIAIFEIFYNRPDTSLALIRKYAFGEYDWTQTHAIYVLCRLAANGIINTQDTVNELIAFFPHMSYEAENTTLNNLSLIKPAPLNLVQFIKERIEKDKTIDQFGIDLDTLIALVRIAPDEAKTYRGALEDKINGKFELKPNQKVPSFEQIQAVIVLSMIYPEELPIRTTLINWMNNHPDETIRRSLKIAISELPYIYLDNHESD
;
A
#
# COMPACT_ATOMS: atom_id res chain seq x y z
N MET A 1 8.10 -9.79 -0.48
CA MET A 1 7.93 -10.05 0.96
C MET A 1 7.66 -8.74 1.72
N LEU A 2 8.62 -7.81 1.81
CA LEU A 2 8.44 -6.51 2.48
C LEU A 2 7.29 -5.63 1.95
N GLN A 3 6.90 -5.68 0.68
CA GLN A 3 5.86 -4.78 0.14
C GLN A 3 4.41 -5.20 0.43
N LEU A 4 4.11 -6.51 0.44
CA LEU A 4 2.79 -7.04 0.83
C LEU A 4 2.62 -7.07 2.35
N LEU A 5 3.71 -7.31 3.11
CA LEU A 5 3.74 -7.15 4.57
C LEU A 5 3.63 -5.67 5.00
N ARG A 6 4.21 -4.71 4.27
CA ARG A 6 4.00 -3.27 4.50
C ARG A 6 2.56 -2.81 4.29
N GLN A 7 1.82 -3.43 3.37
CA GLN A 7 0.37 -3.22 3.26
C GLN A 7 -0.36 -3.83 4.47
N GLN A 8 0.08 -4.98 4.99
CA GLN A 8 -0.49 -5.59 6.21
C GLN A 8 -0.20 -4.78 7.48
N VAL A 9 0.96 -4.12 7.59
CA VAL A 9 1.27 -3.17 8.69
C VAL A 9 0.33 -1.96 8.63
N ARG A 10 0.00 -1.46 7.43
CA ARG A 10 -1.05 -0.43 7.26
C ARG A 10 -2.46 -0.97 7.57
N TYR A 11 -2.77 -2.23 7.28
CA TYR A 11 -4.01 -2.87 7.74
C TYR A 11 -4.09 -2.95 9.28
N LEU A 12 -2.98 -3.25 9.96
CA LEU A 12 -2.86 -3.24 11.43
C LEU A 12 -3.10 -1.84 12.02
N PHE A 13 -2.66 -0.77 11.35
CA PHE A 13 -2.93 0.60 11.79
C PHE A 13 -4.33 1.13 11.41
N ARG A 14 -4.96 0.56 10.38
CA ARG A 14 -6.34 0.90 9.98
C ARG A 14 -7.41 0.46 10.99
N PHE A 15 -7.11 -0.53 11.83
CA PHE A 15 -7.97 -0.95 12.95
C PHE A 15 -7.92 0.00 14.16
N LEU A 16 -7.00 0.97 14.17
CA LEU A 16 -6.84 1.95 15.26
C LEU A 16 -7.49 3.31 14.98
N SER A 17 -8.01 3.54 13.76
CA SER A 17 -8.74 4.77 13.42
C SER A 17 -10.26 4.51 13.32
N PRO A 18 -11.11 5.35 13.93
CA PRO A 18 -12.56 5.24 13.76
C PRO A 18 -12.94 5.61 12.32
N SER A 19 -13.26 4.62 11.51
CA SER A 19 -13.74 4.77 10.13
C SER A 19 -15.05 5.57 10.08
N LYS A 20 -15.03 6.75 9.44
CA LYS A 20 -16.25 7.41 8.97
C LYS A 20 -16.72 6.73 7.68
N ALA A 21 -17.87 6.06 7.80
CA ALA A 21 -18.85 5.70 6.77
C ALA A 21 -18.37 5.43 5.33
N GLN A 22 -18.45 4.17 4.94
CA GLN A 22 -18.56 3.76 3.54
C GLN A 22 -19.86 4.30 2.95
N THR A 23 -19.77 5.12 1.91
CA THR A 23 -20.90 5.39 1.02
C THR A 23 -21.12 4.16 0.13
N GLN A 24 -22.31 3.58 0.27
CA GLN A 24 -22.83 2.57 -0.65
C GLN A 24 -22.94 3.18 -2.06
N HIS A 25 -22.28 2.58 -3.04
CA HIS A 25 -22.59 2.84 -4.43
C HIS A 25 -23.75 1.95 -4.88
N SER A 26 -24.83 2.64 -5.29
CA SER A 26 -26.04 2.12 -5.89
C SER A 26 -25.74 1.30 -7.15
N SER A 27 -26.30 0.09 -7.22
CA SER A 27 -26.34 -0.70 -8.46
C SER A 27 -27.32 -0.11 -9.48
N PRO A 28 -27.00 -0.15 -10.78
CA PRO A 28 -28.03 -0.25 -11.81
C PRO A 28 -27.88 -1.50 -12.70
N GLN A 29 -29.03 -2.18 -12.79
CA GLN A 29 -29.70 -2.66 -14.02
C GLN A 29 -29.46 -4.07 -14.56
N ALA A 30 -30.62 -4.70 -14.79
CA ALA A 30 -30.90 -5.94 -15.48
C ALA A 30 -30.44 -5.90 -16.95
N GLY A 31 -30.01 -7.05 -17.46
CA GLY A 31 -29.59 -7.24 -18.86
C GLY A 31 -28.11 -7.58 -19.07
N LYS A 32 -27.31 -7.73 -18.00
CA LYS A 32 -25.90 -8.15 -18.15
C LYS A 32 -25.82 -9.64 -18.56
N PRO A 33 -24.91 -9.99 -19.49
CA PRO A 33 -24.68 -11.38 -19.89
C PRO A 33 -24.34 -12.23 -18.67
N ILE A 34 -24.90 -13.44 -18.60
CA ILE A 34 -24.57 -14.43 -17.56
C ILE A 34 -23.09 -14.76 -17.70
N ILE A 35 -22.28 -14.36 -16.72
CA ILE A 35 -20.85 -14.67 -16.70
C ILE A 35 -20.70 -16.11 -16.21
N ASP A 36 -20.07 -16.95 -17.03
CA ASP A 36 -19.72 -18.31 -16.63
C ASP A 36 -18.58 -18.28 -15.60
N MET A 37 -18.94 -18.44 -14.33
CA MET A 37 -18.01 -18.53 -13.20
C MET A 37 -17.20 -19.85 -13.19
N ASN A 38 -17.47 -20.77 -14.12
CA ASN A 38 -16.74 -22.03 -14.30
C ASN A 38 -15.93 -22.09 -15.60
N SER A 39 -15.88 -20.98 -16.34
CA SER A 39 -14.99 -20.81 -17.49
C SER A 39 -13.53 -21.02 -17.11
N SER A 40 -12.69 -21.31 -18.11
CA SER A 40 -11.23 -21.46 -17.92
C SER A 40 -10.61 -20.26 -17.22
N GLU A 41 -11.03 -19.04 -17.58
CA GLU A 41 -10.54 -17.80 -17.00
C GLU A 41 -10.91 -17.69 -15.52
N ALA A 42 -12.16 -17.98 -15.17
CA ALA A 42 -12.61 -17.95 -13.79
C ALA A 42 -11.83 -18.96 -12.93
N LYS A 43 -11.65 -20.19 -13.43
CA LYS A 43 -10.88 -21.22 -12.74
C LYS A 43 -9.42 -20.80 -12.50
N LEU A 44 -8.78 -20.22 -13.51
CA LEU A 44 -7.40 -19.72 -13.38
C LEU A 44 -7.31 -18.57 -12.38
N VAL A 45 -8.22 -17.59 -12.43
CA VAL A 45 -8.24 -16.50 -11.43
C VAL A 45 -8.46 -17.06 -10.02
N GLY A 46 -9.41 -17.96 -9.83
CA GLY A 46 -9.66 -18.58 -8.52
C GLY A 46 -8.46 -19.36 -7.99
N TRP A 47 -7.75 -20.08 -8.85
CA TRP A 47 -6.53 -20.82 -8.50
C TRP A 47 -5.34 -19.92 -8.17
N VAL A 48 -5.20 -18.77 -8.82
CA VAL A 48 -4.20 -17.76 -8.43
C VAL A 48 -4.60 -17.12 -7.10
N ALA A 49 -5.86 -16.72 -6.94
CA ALA A 49 -6.40 -16.05 -5.76
C ALA A 49 -6.28 -16.89 -4.48
N SER A 50 -6.46 -18.21 -4.56
CA SER A 50 -6.31 -19.13 -3.42
C SER A 50 -4.90 -19.14 -2.82
N ALA A 51 -3.89 -18.73 -3.59
CA ALA A 51 -2.51 -18.63 -3.17
C ALA A 51 -2.10 -17.23 -2.69
N SER A 52 -3.00 -16.23 -2.65
CA SER A 52 -2.65 -14.82 -2.35
C SER A 52 -1.93 -14.56 -1.03
N GLN A 53 -2.03 -15.47 -0.06
CA GLN A 53 -1.31 -15.39 1.22
C GLN A 53 0.11 -16.00 1.16
N LEU A 54 0.49 -16.65 0.05
CA LEU A 54 1.75 -17.37 -0.14
C LEU A 54 2.51 -16.77 -1.33
N ASN A 55 3.33 -15.75 -1.09
CA ASN A 55 3.92 -14.89 -2.13
C ASN A 55 4.56 -15.63 -3.33
N GLU A 56 5.46 -16.58 -3.07
CA GLU A 56 6.16 -17.30 -4.14
C GLU A 56 5.20 -18.16 -4.97
N VAL A 57 4.26 -18.83 -4.30
CA VAL A 57 3.24 -19.64 -4.96
C VAL A 57 2.30 -18.75 -5.77
N PHE A 58 1.87 -17.62 -5.21
CA PHE A 58 1.01 -16.64 -5.88
C PHE A 58 1.62 -16.13 -7.17
N GLN A 59 2.87 -15.64 -7.11
CA GLN A 59 3.58 -15.11 -8.28
C GLN A 59 3.80 -16.18 -9.35
N LYS A 60 4.19 -17.39 -8.94
CA LYS A 60 4.33 -18.54 -9.86
C LYS A 60 3.01 -18.86 -10.56
N ARG A 61 1.92 -19.01 -9.80
CA ARG A 61 0.60 -19.32 -10.36
C ARG A 61 0.10 -18.21 -11.28
N ALA A 62 0.30 -16.94 -10.91
CA ALA A 62 -0.10 -15.81 -11.74
C ALA A 62 0.61 -15.81 -13.09
N LYS A 63 1.92 -16.09 -13.10
CA LYS A 63 2.70 -16.25 -14.35
C LYS A 63 2.18 -17.42 -15.19
N GLU A 64 2.01 -18.60 -14.59
CA GLU A 64 1.51 -19.79 -15.28
C GLU A 64 0.09 -19.59 -15.84
N ALA A 65 -0.78 -18.88 -15.12
CA ALA A 65 -2.10 -18.52 -15.62
C ALA A 65 -2.01 -17.54 -16.80
N ALA A 66 -1.13 -16.55 -16.73
CA ALA A 66 -0.96 -15.57 -17.79
C ALA A 66 -0.38 -16.17 -19.09
N GLU A 67 0.41 -17.24 -19.00
CA GLU A 67 0.89 -18.03 -20.14
C GLU A 67 -0.20 -18.89 -20.79
N GLN A 68 -1.18 -19.35 -19.99
CA GLN A 68 -2.29 -20.18 -20.48
C GLN A 68 -3.44 -19.38 -21.11
N LEU A 69 -3.56 -18.09 -20.78
CA LEU A 69 -4.64 -17.24 -21.26
C LEU A 69 -4.31 -16.62 -22.63
N THR A 70 -5.27 -16.69 -23.54
CA THR A 70 -5.24 -15.93 -24.80
C THR A 70 -5.42 -14.42 -24.53
N PRO A 71 -4.99 -13.54 -25.46
CA PRO A 71 -5.20 -12.09 -25.29
C PRO A 71 -6.65 -11.70 -25.02
N GLN A 72 -7.60 -12.28 -25.76
CA GLN A 72 -9.04 -12.04 -25.57
C GLN A 72 -9.52 -12.45 -24.17
N GLN A 73 -8.98 -13.53 -23.62
CA GLN A 73 -9.33 -13.99 -22.27
C GLN A 73 -8.74 -13.06 -21.19
N ILE A 74 -7.53 -12.53 -21.41
CA ILE A 74 -6.94 -11.50 -20.54
C ILE A 74 -7.83 -10.25 -20.52
N GLU A 75 -8.29 -9.80 -21.69
CA GLU A 75 -9.20 -8.66 -21.80
C GLU A 75 -10.53 -8.86 -21.07
N ASN A 76 -10.98 -10.11 -20.94
CA ASN A 76 -12.22 -10.45 -20.26
C ASN A 76 -12.09 -10.52 -18.74
N LEU A 77 -10.88 -10.61 -18.17
CA LEU A 77 -10.68 -10.78 -16.72
C LEU A 77 -11.36 -9.71 -15.83
N PRO A 78 -11.47 -8.43 -16.22
CA PRO A 78 -12.13 -7.44 -15.37
C PRO A 78 -13.59 -7.76 -15.03
N ARG A 79 -14.26 -8.64 -15.78
CA ARG A 79 -15.62 -9.10 -15.46
C ARG A 79 -15.73 -9.78 -14.10
N TYR A 80 -14.61 -10.26 -13.55
CA TYR A 80 -14.51 -10.96 -12.28
C TYR A 80 -14.15 -10.07 -11.08
N PHE A 81 -14.03 -8.74 -11.27
CA PHE A 81 -13.65 -7.83 -10.17
C PHE A 81 -14.73 -7.66 -9.10
N TYR A 82 -16.01 -7.81 -9.45
CA TYR A 82 -17.12 -7.43 -8.59
C TYR A 82 -18.13 -8.56 -8.42
N TYR A 83 -18.76 -8.58 -7.25
CA TYR A 83 -19.90 -9.44 -6.95
C TYR A 83 -21.08 -9.09 -7.89
N PRO A 84 -21.88 -10.08 -8.35
CA PRO A 84 -21.81 -11.52 -8.04
C PRO A 84 -20.86 -12.31 -8.94
N ASN A 85 -20.05 -11.64 -9.77
CA ASN A 85 -19.30 -12.29 -10.84
C ASN A 85 -17.91 -12.75 -10.42
N ASN A 86 -17.55 -12.72 -9.13
CA ASN A 86 -16.27 -13.25 -8.68
C ASN A 86 -16.17 -14.75 -9.00
N PRO A 87 -14.96 -15.28 -9.27
CA PRO A 87 -14.80 -16.69 -9.55
C PRO A 87 -15.23 -17.55 -8.37
N THR A 88 -15.70 -18.77 -8.63
CA THR A 88 -16.01 -19.73 -7.58
C THR A 88 -14.74 -20.02 -6.77
N LYS A 89 -14.85 -19.97 -5.44
CA LYS A 89 -13.75 -20.31 -4.52
C LYS A 89 -13.38 -21.80 -4.70
N PRO A 90 -12.13 -22.14 -5.03
CA PRO A 90 -11.73 -23.54 -5.17
C PRO A 90 -11.67 -24.25 -3.82
N ASP A 91 -11.79 -25.59 -3.82
CA ASP A 91 -11.83 -26.40 -2.60
C ASP A 91 -10.60 -26.20 -1.69
N GLU A 92 -9.41 -26.02 -2.28
CA GLU A 92 -8.16 -25.76 -1.54
C GLU A 92 -8.18 -24.44 -0.73
N ALA A 93 -9.14 -23.55 -1.00
CA ALA A 93 -9.32 -22.28 -0.29
C ALA A 93 -10.59 -22.26 0.58
N LYS A 94 -11.35 -23.36 0.68
CA LYS A 94 -12.66 -23.40 1.33
C LYS A 94 -12.68 -22.76 2.73
N ASP A 95 -11.68 -23.08 3.55
CA ASP A 95 -11.56 -22.59 4.93
C ASP A 95 -10.74 -21.29 5.05
N LYS A 96 -10.37 -20.67 3.92
CA LYS A 96 -9.66 -19.39 3.84
C LYS A 96 -10.62 -18.28 3.38
N PHE A 97 -10.20 -17.03 3.57
CA PHE A 97 -10.93 -15.85 3.07
C PHE A 97 -12.39 -15.82 3.56
N THR A 98 -12.57 -15.93 4.88
CA THR A 98 -13.87 -16.02 5.54
C THR A 98 -14.45 -14.65 5.89
N GLY A 99 -13.64 -13.59 5.84
CA GLY A 99 -14.08 -12.21 6.05
C GLY A 99 -14.90 -11.68 4.88
N LEU A 100 -15.71 -10.66 5.18
CA LEU A 100 -16.52 -9.99 4.18
C LEU A 100 -15.61 -9.31 3.13
N GLY A 101 -15.73 -9.73 1.87
CA GLY A 101 -14.96 -9.18 0.77
C GLY A 101 -13.55 -9.78 0.59
N ASP A 102 -13.08 -10.65 1.49
CA ASP A 102 -11.75 -11.26 1.42
C ASP A 102 -11.51 -11.96 0.08
N TRP A 103 -12.50 -12.75 -0.37
CA TRP A 103 -12.40 -13.49 -1.62
C TRP A 103 -12.43 -12.58 -2.85
N GLN A 104 -13.23 -11.51 -2.80
CA GLN A 104 -13.26 -10.52 -3.87
C GLN A 104 -11.91 -9.80 -3.98
N PHE A 105 -11.35 -9.37 -2.84
CA PHE A 105 -10.03 -8.76 -2.79
C PHE A 105 -8.96 -9.71 -3.34
N ALA A 106 -8.95 -10.98 -2.89
CA ALA A 106 -8.05 -12.00 -3.40
C ALA A 106 -8.17 -12.21 -4.92
N SER A 107 -9.39 -12.16 -5.46
CA SER A 107 -9.64 -12.25 -6.90
C SER A 107 -9.12 -11.03 -7.66
N GLN A 108 -9.31 -9.82 -7.13
CA GLN A 108 -8.83 -8.58 -7.73
C GLN A 108 -7.30 -8.58 -7.82
N ILE A 109 -6.60 -8.88 -6.73
CA ILE A 109 -5.13 -8.94 -6.75
C ILE A 109 -4.61 -10.04 -7.69
N ALA A 110 -5.30 -11.17 -7.80
CA ALA A 110 -4.93 -12.24 -8.72
C ALA A 110 -5.02 -11.78 -10.19
N ILE A 111 -6.09 -11.09 -10.57
CA ILE A 111 -6.26 -10.55 -11.92
C ILE A 111 -5.16 -9.52 -12.23
N PHE A 112 -4.86 -8.61 -11.30
CA PHE A 112 -3.80 -7.63 -11.49
C PHE A 112 -2.40 -8.26 -11.56
N GLU A 113 -2.13 -9.33 -10.80
CA GLU A 113 -0.87 -10.07 -10.93
C GLU A 113 -0.77 -10.84 -12.26
N ILE A 114 -1.89 -11.36 -12.79
CA ILE A 114 -1.95 -11.92 -14.14
C ILE A 114 -1.64 -10.82 -15.17
N PHE A 115 -2.23 -9.63 -15.03
CA PHE A 115 -1.94 -8.49 -15.90
C PHE A 115 -0.47 -8.10 -15.86
N TYR A 116 0.16 -8.10 -14.68
CA TYR A 116 1.59 -7.80 -14.53
C TYR A 116 2.48 -8.74 -15.37
N ASN A 117 2.09 -10.01 -15.53
CA ASN A 117 2.85 -11.00 -16.30
C ASN A 117 2.57 -10.95 -17.82
N ARG A 118 1.58 -10.16 -18.29
CA ARG A 118 1.23 -9.99 -19.72
C ARG A 118 0.97 -8.51 -20.06
N PRO A 119 1.96 -7.62 -19.84
CA PRO A 119 1.81 -6.18 -20.03
C PRO A 119 1.58 -5.78 -21.49
N ASP A 120 2.03 -6.59 -22.44
CA ASP A 120 1.80 -6.45 -23.88
C ASP A 120 0.29 -6.38 -24.23
N THR A 121 -0.52 -7.11 -23.47
CA THR A 121 -1.98 -7.18 -23.65
C THR A 121 -2.72 -6.34 -22.60
N SER A 122 -2.22 -6.29 -21.36
CA SER A 122 -2.97 -5.73 -20.23
C SER A 122 -2.72 -4.25 -19.95
N LEU A 123 -1.69 -3.61 -20.52
CA LEU A 123 -1.29 -2.25 -20.11
C LEU A 123 -2.41 -1.22 -20.28
N ALA A 124 -3.20 -1.30 -21.35
CA ALA A 124 -4.34 -0.43 -21.57
C ALA A 124 -5.41 -0.60 -20.48
N LEU A 125 -5.64 -1.83 -20.01
CA LEU A 125 -6.56 -2.13 -18.91
C LEU A 125 -6.00 -1.62 -17.58
N ILE A 126 -4.72 -1.86 -17.30
CA ILE A 126 -4.07 -1.35 -16.09
C ILE A 126 -4.22 0.18 -16.02
N ARG A 127 -3.91 0.90 -17.10
CA ARG A 127 -4.08 2.36 -17.16
C ARG A 127 -5.54 2.78 -16.98
N LYS A 128 -6.49 2.09 -17.64
CA LYS A 128 -7.93 2.37 -17.50
C LYS A 128 -8.37 2.34 -16.03
N TYR A 129 -7.91 1.35 -15.25
CA TYR A 129 -8.26 1.26 -13.84
C TYR A 129 -7.45 2.20 -12.95
N ALA A 130 -6.16 2.41 -13.24
CA ALA A 130 -5.31 3.33 -12.46
C ALA A 130 -5.78 4.79 -12.53
N PHE A 131 -6.29 5.21 -13.69
CA PHE A 131 -6.81 6.57 -13.94
C PHE A 131 -8.34 6.64 -13.99
N GLY A 132 -9.03 5.57 -13.54
CA GLY A 132 -10.48 5.48 -13.51
C GLY A 132 -11.10 6.09 -12.26
N GLU A 133 -12.39 5.80 -12.03
CA GLU A 133 -13.08 6.16 -10.80
C GLU A 133 -12.48 5.44 -9.58
N TYR A 134 -12.61 6.07 -8.41
CA TYR A 134 -12.09 5.51 -7.17
C TYR A 134 -12.82 4.22 -6.78
N ASP A 135 -12.07 3.12 -6.72
CA ASP A 135 -12.42 1.89 -6.03
C ASP A 135 -11.15 1.11 -5.62
N TRP A 136 -11.32 -0.06 -5.02
CA TRP A 136 -10.18 -0.92 -4.68
C TRP A 136 -9.34 -1.33 -5.90
N THR A 137 -9.96 -1.46 -7.09
CA THR A 137 -9.25 -1.82 -8.32
C THR A 137 -8.31 -0.71 -8.79
N GLN A 138 -8.63 0.57 -8.56
CA GLN A 138 -7.73 1.69 -8.83
C GLN A 138 -6.41 1.55 -8.06
N THR A 139 -6.47 1.23 -6.76
CA THR A 139 -5.25 1.07 -5.94
C THR A 139 -4.38 -0.11 -6.38
N HIS A 140 -5.00 -1.22 -6.81
CA HIS A 140 -4.30 -2.38 -7.36
C HIS A 140 -3.68 -2.09 -8.74
N ALA A 141 -4.38 -1.34 -9.57
CA ALA A 141 -3.89 -0.91 -10.88
C ALA A 141 -2.68 0.01 -10.75
N ILE A 142 -2.75 1.02 -9.87
CA ILE A 142 -1.62 1.90 -9.54
C ILE A 142 -0.42 1.08 -9.05
N TYR A 143 -0.65 0.12 -8.15
CA TYR A 143 0.41 -0.77 -7.66
C TYR A 143 1.12 -1.52 -8.79
N VAL A 144 0.36 -2.15 -9.69
CA VAL A 144 0.93 -2.86 -10.84
C VAL A 144 1.65 -1.92 -11.79
N LEU A 145 1.07 -0.76 -12.09
CA LEU A 145 1.66 0.25 -12.97
C LEU A 145 3.03 0.72 -12.46
N CYS A 146 3.13 1.04 -11.16
CA CYS A 146 4.39 1.38 -10.52
C CYS A 146 5.40 0.23 -10.54
N ARG A 147 4.96 -1.04 -10.36
CA ARG A 147 5.85 -2.21 -10.46
C ARG A 147 6.39 -2.41 -11.87
N LEU A 148 5.56 -2.26 -12.90
CA LEU A 148 6.00 -2.34 -14.29
C LEU A 148 7.05 -1.27 -14.59
N ALA A 149 6.83 -0.04 -14.11
CA ALA A 149 7.78 1.07 -14.25
C ALA A 149 9.09 0.83 -13.48
N ALA A 150 9.01 0.31 -12.25
CA ALA A 150 10.18 -0.01 -11.42
C ALA A 150 11.06 -1.11 -12.04
N ASN A 151 10.45 -2.07 -12.73
CA ASN A 151 11.14 -3.19 -13.35
C ASN A 151 11.57 -2.91 -14.80
N GLY A 152 11.42 -1.67 -15.28
CA GLY A 152 11.82 -1.26 -16.63
C GLY A 152 11.00 -1.90 -17.76
N ILE A 153 9.81 -2.43 -17.45
CA ILE A 153 8.91 -3.05 -18.43
C ILE A 153 8.16 -1.98 -19.24
N ILE A 154 7.86 -0.85 -18.61
CA ILE A 154 7.29 0.34 -19.23
C ILE A 154 8.16 1.57 -18.92
N ASN A 155 7.97 2.66 -19.66
CA ASN A 155 8.73 3.88 -19.43
C ASN A 155 8.43 4.47 -18.04
N THR A 156 9.45 4.49 -17.19
CA THR A 156 9.37 4.98 -15.81
C THR A 156 9.03 6.46 -15.74
N GLN A 157 9.68 7.30 -16.57
CA GLN A 157 9.49 8.74 -16.54
C GLN A 157 8.08 9.13 -16.97
N ASP A 158 7.57 8.53 -18.05
CA ASP A 158 6.22 8.79 -18.55
C ASP A 158 5.18 8.34 -17.52
N THR A 159 5.36 7.16 -16.92
CA THR A 159 4.45 6.64 -15.88
C THR A 159 4.39 7.55 -14.65
N VAL A 160 5.55 8.04 -14.20
CA VAL A 160 5.63 8.99 -13.07
C VAL A 160 4.95 10.31 -13.43
N ASN A 161 5.16 10.83 -14.64
CA ASN A 161 4.51 12.06 -15.11
C ASN A 161 2.98 11.90 -15.16
N GLU A 162 2.48 10.80 -15.72
CA GLU A 162 1.05 10.48 -15.78
C GLU A 162 0.43 10.43 -14.37
N LEU A 163 1.06 9.70 -13.44
CA LEU A 163 0.57 9.57 -12.07
C LEU A 163 0.60 10.89 -11.29
N ILE A 164 1.65 11.70 -11.44
CA ILE A 164 1.73 13.03 -10.83
C ILE A 164 0.64 13.95 -11.40
N ALA A 165 0.43 13.94 -12.71
CA ALA A 165 -0.59 14.77 -13.35
C ALA A 165 -2.00 14.39 -12.90
N PHE A 166 -2.28 13.09 -12.72
CA PHE A 166 -3.58 12.60 -12.26
C PHE A 166 -3.78 12.73 -10.74
N PHE A 167 -2.70 12.90 -9.97
CA PHE A 167 -2.70 12.92 -8.52
C PHE A 167 -3.80 13.80 -7.87
N PRO A 168 -4.05 15.04 -8.33
CA PRO A 168 -5.08 15.91 -7.71
C PRO A 168 -6.53 15.40 -7.86
N HIS A 169 -6.75 14.39 -8.69
CA HIS A 169 -8.05 13.75 -8.92
C HIS A 169 -8.22 12.43 -8.16
N MET A 170 -7.18 11.98 -7.45
CA MET A 170 -7.21 10.77 -6.65
C MET A 170 -7.91 11.01 -5.30
N SER A 171 -8.52 9.96 -4.75
CA SER A 171 -8.90 9.96 -3.34
C SER A 171 -7.64 9.94 -2.45
N TYR A 172 -7.79 10.30 -1.18
CA TYR A 172 -6.70 10.25 -0.21
C TYR A 172 -6.03 8.87 -0.14
N GLU A 173 -6.79 7.78 -0.19
CA GLU A 173 -6.26 6.41 -0.21
C GLU A 173 -5.44 6.11 -1.47
N ALA A 174 -5.91 6.58 -2.63
CA ALA A 174 -5.23 6.40 -3.90
C ALA A 174 -3.96 7.27 -3.96
N GLU A 175 -3.99 8.50 -3.46
CA GLU A 175 -2.82 9.37 -3.28
C GLU A 175 -1.74 8.67 -2.43
N ASN A 176 -2.10 8.17 -1.25
CA ASN A 176 -1.20 7.45 -0.35
C ASN A 176 -0.64 6.15 -0.95
N THR A 177 -1.46 5.46 -1.76
CA THR A 177 -1.02 4.28 -2.51
C THR A 177 -0.02 4.67 -3.59
N THR A 178 -0.28 5.72 -4.34
CA THR A 178 0.59 6.24 -5.39
C THR A 178 1.93 6.67 -4.83
N LEU A 179 1.97 7.52 -3.79
CA LEU A 179 3.20 7.98 -3.15
C LEU A 179 4.03 6.81 -2.62
N ASN A 180 3.38 5.89 -1.90
CA ASN A 180 4.06 4.72 -1.35
C ASN A 180 4.73 3.89 -2.46
N ASN A 181 4.06 3.66 -3.58
CA ASN A 181 4.60 2.82 -4.66
C ASN A 181 5.61 3.55 -5.54
N LEU A 182 5.39 4.82 -5.85
CA LEU A 182 6.38 5.64 -6.57
C LEU A 182 7.69 5.76 -5.77
N SER A 183 7.62 5.83 -4.43
CA SER A 183 8.82 5.89 -3.58
C SER A 183 9.73 4.64 -3.63
N LEU A 184 9.25 3.56 -4.24
CA LEU A 184 9.97 2.29 -4.37
C LEU A 184 10.71 2.18 -5.70
N ILE A 185 10.49 3.10 -6.65
CA ILE A 185 11.18 3.14 -7.94
C ILE A 185 12.63 3.62 -7.72
N LYS A 186 13.61 2.91 -8.29
CA LYS A 186 15.05 3.19 -8.15
C LYS A 186 15.77 3.16 -9.51
N PRO A 187 16.60 4.17 -9.83
CA PRO A 187 16.73 5.46 -9.13
C PRO A 187 15.42 6.27 -9.21
N ALA A 188 15.18 7.15 -8.23
CA ALA A 188 13.97 7.96 -8.22
C ALA A 188 14.06 9.09 -9.26
N PRO A 189 13.03 9.30 -10.10
CA PRO A 189 12.98 10.46 -11.00
C PRO A 189 13.04 11.79 -10.25
N LEU A 190 13.77 12.77 -10.79
CA LEU A 190 13.94 14.08 -10.14
C LEU A 190 12.62 14.82 -9.93
N ASN A 191 11.71 14.73 -10.91
CA ASN A 191 10.39 15.36 -10.80
C ASN A 191 9.52 14.72 -9.71
N LEU A 192 9.72 13.43 -9.38
CA LEU A 192 9.04 12.79 -8.26
C LEU A 192 9.52 13.36 -6.91
N VAL A 193 10.84 13.56 -6.76
CA VAL A 193 11.41 14.19 -5.56
C VAL A 193 10.86 15.60 -5.39
N GLN A 194 10.85 16.39 -6.48
CA GLN A 194 10.34 17.75 -6.46
C GLN A 194 8.85 17.80 -6.12
N PHE A 195 8.04 16.94 -6.74
CA PHE A 195 6.61 16.82 -6.46
C PHE A 195 6.32 16.52 -4.98
N ILE A 196 7.05 15.56 -4.39
CA ILE A 196 6.87 15.19 -2.98
C ILE A 196 7.26 16.36 -2.06
N LYS A 197 8.34 17.09 -2.36
CA LYS A 197 8.74 18.28 -1.59
C LYS A 197 7.67 19.37 -1.66
N GLU A 198 7.17 19.67 -2.86
CA GLU A 198 6.11 20.67 -3.06
C GLU A 198 4.84 20.31 -2.29
N ARG A 199 4.48 19.03 -2.25
CA ARG A 199 3.35 18.55 -1.45
C ARG A 199 3.56 18.77 0.03
N ILE A 200 4.72 18.39 0.58
CA ILE A 200 5.04 18.61 2.00
C ILE A 200 4.94 20.11 2.36
N GLU A 201 5.49 20.99 1.52
CA GLU A 201 5.41 22.44 1.78
C GLU A 201 3.97 22.97 1.69
N LYS A 202 3.17 22.48 0.73
CA LYS A 202 1.75 22.84 0.63
C LYS A 202 0.98 22.39 1.88
N ASP A 203 1.21 21.17 2.35
CA ASP A 203 0.50 20.62 3.51
C ASP A 203 0.83 21.41 4.80
N LYS A 204 2.07 21.84 4.99
CA LYS A 204 2.44 22.75 6.10
C LYS A 204 1.63 24.04 6.14
N THR A 205 1.17 24.53 4.98
CA THR A 205 0.39 25.78 4.89
C THR A 205 -1.10 25.57 5.10
N ILE A 206 -1.61 24.36 4.85
CA ILE A 206 -3.04 24.03 4.91
C ILE A 206 -3.39 23.44 6.27
N ASP A 207 -2.54 22.54 6.77
CA ASP A 207 -2.80 21.77 7.98
C ASP A 207 -2.14 22.42 9.20
N GLN A 208 -2.96 22.93 10.11
CA GLN A 208 -2.50 23.42 11.42
C GLN A 208 -1.87 22.30 12.27
N PHE A 209 -2.02 21.02 11.85
CA PHE A 209 -1.51 19.82 12.53
C PHE A 209 -0.13 19.35 12.05
N GLY A 210 0.52 20.07 11.12
CA GLY A 210 1.92 19.87 10.74
C GLY A 210 2.13 19.08 9.44
N ILE A 211 3.29 18.41 9.31
CA ILE A 211 3.68 17.69 8.09
C ILE A 211 2.92 16.36 7.94
N ASP A 212 2.45 16.06 6.73
CA ASP A 212 1.97 14.72 6.35
C ASP A 212 3.11 13.69 6.38
N LEU A 213 3.02 12.78 7.35
CA LEU A 213 4.05 11.77 7.61
C LEU A 213 4.12 10.71 6.52
N ASP A 214 3.01 10.39 5.83
CA ASP A 214 3.02 9.42 4.73
C ASP A 214 3.79 9.97 3.52
N THR A 215 3.58 11.26 3.20
CA THR A 215 4.36 11.95 2.16
C THR A 215 5.83 12.07 2.55
N LEU A 216 6.14 12.37 3.82
CA LEU A 216 7.53 12.44 4.29
C LEU A 216 8.24 11.07 4.25
N ILE A 217 7.57 9.97 4.60
CA ILE A 217 8.10 8.61 4.45
C ILE A 217 8.47 8.33 2.98
N ALA A 218 7.65 8.78 2.03
CA ALA A 218 7.96 8.65 0.61
C ALA A 218 9.25 9.41 0.26
N LEU A 219 9.43 10.63 0.80
CA LEU A 219 10.66 11.42 0.61
C LEU A 219 11.90 10.72 1.20
N VAL A 220 11.82 10.23 2.45
CA VAL A 220 12.94 9.51 3.11
C VAL A 220 13.44 8.37 2.25
N ARG A 221 12.53 7.63 1.60
CA ARG A 221 12.90 6.50 0.75
C ARG A 221 13.66 6.92 -0.49
N ILE A 222 13.33 8.06 -1.10
CA ILE A 222 13.89 8.45 -2.41
C ILE A 222 14.99 9.51 -2.35
N ALA A 223 14.98 10.34 -1.31
CA ALA A 223 15.92 11.44 -1.11
C ALA A 223 16.13 11.64 0.42
N PRO A 224 16.83 10.72 1.10
CA PRO A 224 16.99 10.77 2.56
C PRO A 224 17.69 12.04 3.05
N ASP A 225 18.62 12.59 2.28
CA ASP A 225 19.30 13.86 2.65
C ASP A 225 18.37 15.06 2.57
N GLU A 226 17.45 15.10 1.60
CA GLU A 226 16.40 16.13 1.55
C GLU A 226 15.45 15.99 2.75
N ALA A 227 15.14 14.76 3.16
CA ALA A 227 14.26 14.51 4.30
C ALA A 227 14.83 15.02 5.65
N LYS A 228 16.16 15.09 5.80
CA LYS A 228 16.83 15.64 7.00
C LYS A 228 16.43 17.09 7.30
N THR A 229 16.06 17.86 6.28
CA THR A 229 15.64 19.26 6.44
C THR A 229 14.34 19.40 7.26
N TYR A 230 13.58 18.32 7.42
CA TYR A 230 12.31 18.29 8.14
C TYR A 230 12.41 17.87 9.62
N ARG A 231 13.64 17.69 10.16
CA ARG A 231 13.86 17.26 11.55
C ARG A 231 13.09 18.11 12.56
N GLY A 232 13.20 19.43 12.50
CA GLY A 232 12.57 20.32 13.47
C GLY A 232 11.04 20.18 13.51
N ALA A 233 10.41 19.94 12.36
CA ALA A 233 8.97 19.72 12.29
C ALA A 233 8.55 18.35 12.85
N LEU A 234 9.38 17.31 12.68
CA LEU A 234 9.17 16.01 13.32
C LEU A 234 9.30 16.12 14.84
N GLU A 235 10.32 16.83 15.33
CA GLU A 235 10.52 17.08 16.77
C GLU A 235 9.36 17.87 17.38
N ASP A 236 8.86 18.90 16.69
CA ASP A 236 7.66 19.64 17.10
C ASP A 236 6.44 18.70 17.21
N LYS A 237 6.29 17.75 16.28
CA LYS A 237 5.19 16.76 16.29
C LYS A 237 5.34 15.76 17.45
N ILE A 238 6.55 15.27 17.69
CA ILE A 238 6.86 14.36 18.82
C ILE A 238 6.57 15.03 20.15
N ASN A 239 6.94 16.30 20.31
CA ASN A 239 6.72 17.06 21.54
C ASN A 239 5.25 17.47 21.75
N GLY A 240 4.33 17.03 20.89
CA GLY A 240 2.90 17.29 21.04
C GLY A 240 2.54 18.76 20.86
N LYS A 241 3.37 19.56 20.18
CA LYS A 241 3.12 21.00 19.94
C LYS A 241 1.82 21.25 19.17
N PHE A 242 1.30 20.23 18.50
CA PHE A 242 0.05 20.25 17.74
C PHE A 242 -1.08 19.43 18.41
N GLU A 243 -0.86 18.89 19.62
CA GLU A 243 -1.86 18.10 20.34
C GLU A 243 -2.72 18.96 21.27
N LEU A 244 -4.03 18.68 21.29
CA LEU A 244 -5.01 19.39 22.13
C LEU A 244 -4.91 19.02 23.63
N LYS A 245 -4.05 18.08 24.03
CA LYS A 245 -3.99 17.52 25.40
C LYS A 245 -2.55 17.45 25.96
N PRO A 246 -2.07 18.51 26.63
CA PRO A 246 -0.67 18.63 27.10
C PRO A 246 -0.22 17.65 28.22
N ASN A 247 -1.02 16.66 28.60
CA ASN A 247 -0.74 15.72 29.70
C ASN A 247 -0.89 14.24 29.29
N GLN A 248 -0.80 13.93 28.00
CA GLN A 248 -0.92 12.55 27.54
C GLN A 248 0.36 11.77 27.91
N LYS A 249 0.23 10.81 28.85
CA LYS A 249 1.33 9.89 29.22
C LYS A 249 1.61 8.81 28.17
N VAL A 250 0.74 8.70 27.17
CA VAL A 250 0.76 7.67 26.13
C VAL A 250 0.92 8.38 24.79
N PRO A 251 1.93 8.02 23.99
CA PRO A 251 2.17 8.69 22.73
C PRO A 251 0.97 8.52 21.79
N SER A 252 0.60 9.58 21.06
CA SER A 252 -0.34 9.48 19.96
C SER A 252 0.23 8.66 18.82
N PHE A 253 -0.66 8.24 17.92
CA PHE A 253 -0.26 7.53 16.71
C PHE A 253 0.68 8.39 15.85
N GLU A 254 0.41 9.69 15.78
CA GLU A 254 1.21 10.68 15.07
C GLU A 254 2.61 10.84 15.66
N GLN A 255 2.72 10.84 17.00
CA GLN A 255 4.02 10.86 17.68
C GLN A 255 4.81 9.58 17.37
N ILE A 256 4.16 8.41 17.44
CA ILE A 256 4.79 7.13 17.08
C ILE A 256 5.31 7.17 15.65
N GLN A 257 4.48 7.57 14.69
CA GLN A 257 4.89 7.67 13.29
C GLN A 257 6.05 8.66 13.12
N ALA A 258 6.02 9.84 13.75
CA ALA A 258 7.09 10.82 13.65
C ALA A 258 8.44 10.28 14.15
N VAL A 259 8.46 9.53 15.26
CA VAL A 259 9.67 8.86 15.75
C VAL A 259 10.13 7.76 14.77
N ILE A 260 9.21 7.00 14.18
CA ILE A 260 9.55 6.03 13.12
C ILE A 260 10.24 6.75 11.94
N VAL A 261 9.67 7.87 11.45
CA VAL A 261 10.28 8.64 10.35
C VAL A 261 11.67 9.14 10.75
N LEU A 262 11.83 9.71 11.95
CA LEU A 262 13.15 10.13 12.42
C LEU A 262 14.14 8.98 12.49
N SER A 263 13.72 7.79 12.95
CA SER A 263 14.59 6.61 13.01
C SER A 263 15.01 6.10 11.63
N MET A 264 14.21 6.39 10.59
CA MET A 264 14.58 6.11 9.21
C MET A 264 15.59 7.12 8.66
N ILE A 265 15.51 8.38 9.07
CA ILE A 265 16.41 9.47 8.64
C ILE A 265 17.76 9.41 9.36
N TYR A 266 17.72 9.15 10.68
CA TYR A 266 18.87 9.14 11.60
C TYR A 266 18.99 7.77 12.27
N PRO A 267 19.27 6.71 11.50
CA PRO A 267 19.32 5.36 12.06
C PRO A 267 20.36 5.24 13.18
N GLU A 268 21.43 6.02 13.19
CA GLU A 268 22.49 5.99 14.20
C GLU A 268 22.13 6.61 15.56
N GLU A 269 21.05 7.40 15.65
CA GLU A 269 20.73 8.13 16.88
C GLU A 269 20.06 7.21 17.93
N LEU A 270 20.86 6.76 18.90
CA LEU A 270 20.42 5.91 20.02
C LEU A 270 19.17 6.43 20.76
N PRO A 271 19.03 7.73 21.09
CA PRO A 271 17.86 8.22 21.82
C PRO A 271 16.52 7.93 21.11
N ILE A 272 16.52 8.01 19.77
CA ILE A 272 15.34 7.78 18.94
C ILE A 272 14.95 6.29 18.97
N ARG A 273 15.94 5.41 18.85
CA ARG A 273 15.74 3.96 18.95
C ARG A 273 15.23 3.54 20.32
N THR A 274 15.85 4.04 21.39
CA THR A 274 15.45 3.75 22.76
C THR A 274 14.00 4.15 23.02
N THR A 275 13.55 5.27 22.44
CA THR A 275 12.15 5.70 22.51
C THR A 275 11.20 4.69 21.87
N LEU A 276 11.49 4.22 20.64
CA LEU A 276 10.66 3.21 19.97
C LEU A 276 10.64 1.87 20.71
N ILE A 277 11.78 1.41 21.21
CA ILE A 277 11.89 0.16 21.97
C ILE A 277 11.10 0.27 23.28
N ASN A 278 11.22 1.40 23.98
CA ASN A 278 10.45 1.64 25.20
C ASN A 278 8.95 1.60 24.94
N TRP A 279 8.46 2.24 23.87
CA TRP A 279 7.04 2.16 23.49
C TRP A 279 6.64 0.75 23.05
N MET A 280 7.46 0.04 22.27
CA MET A 280 7.20 -1.34 21.88
C MET A 280 7.00 -2.26 23.10
N ASN A 281 7.77 -2.06 24.17
CA ASN A 281 7.71 -2.90 25.37
C ASN A 281 6.62 -2.44 26.36
N ASN A 282 6.43 -1.13 26.51
CA ASN A 282 5.68 -0.55 27.63
C ASN A 282 4.39 0.19 27.23
N HIS A 283 4.07 0.33 25.94
CA HIS A 283 2.84 0.99 25.51
C HIS A 283 1.61 0.24 26.05
N PRO A 284 0.59 0.89 26.65
CA PRO A 284 -0.52 0.20 27.32
C PRO A 284 -1.38 -0.64 26.37
N ASP A 285 -1.51 -0.24 25.11
CA ASP A 285 -2.22 -0.98 24.07
C ASP A 285 -1.34 -2.08 23.45
N GLU A 286 -1.77 -3.34 23.59
CA GLU A 286 -1.08 -4.51 23.04
C GLU A 286 -1.02 -4.53 21.51
N THR A 287 -2.05 -4.01 20.84
CA THR A 287 -2.10 -3.90 19.38
C THR A 287 -0.99 -2.98 18.89
N ILE A 288 -0.81 -1.83 19.56
CA ILE A 288 0.26 -0.89 19.24
C ILE A 288 1.63 -1.52 19.50
N ARG A 289 1.82 -2.23 20.62
CA ARG A 289 3.09 -2.97 20.89
C ARG A 289 3.41 -3.97 19.77
N ARG A 290 2.43 -4.76 19.34
CA ARG A 290 2.60 -5.73 18.23
C ARG A 290 2.94 -5.03 16.92
N SER A 291 2.24 -3.96 16.57
CA SER A 291 2.51 -3.17 15.36
C SER A 291 3.90 -2.54 15.38
N LEU A 292 4.34 -1.99 16.52
CA LEU A 292 5.68 -1.46 16.71
C LEU A 292 6.75 -2.53 16.55
N LYS A 293 6.54 -3.72 17.10
CA LYS A 293 7.46 -4.85 16.93
C LYS A 293 7.67 -5.21 15.46
N ILE A 294 6.60 -5.22 14.67
CA ILE A 294 6.68 -5.46 13.24
C ILE A 294 7.41 -4.30 12.55
N ALA A 295 7.01 -3.06 12.80
CA ALA A 295 7.62 -1.88 12.18
C ALA A 295 9.13 -1.79 12.46
N ILE A 296 9.55 -2.03 13.70
CA ILE A 296 10.96 -2.05 14.11
C ILE A 296 11.73 -3.16 13.41
N SER A 297 11.16 -4.36 13.27
CA SER A 297 11.80 -5.47 12.55
C SER A 297 12.02 -5.19 11.06
N GLU A 298 11.26 -4.26 10.48
CA GLU A 298 11.43 -3.82 9.10
C GLU A 298 12.42 -2.65 8.94
N LEU A 299 12.86 -2.03 10.04
CA LEU A 299 13.87 -0.98 10.00
C LEU A 299 15.26 -1.63 9.86
N PRO A 300 15.97 -1.40 8.75
CA PRO A 300 17.18 -2.17 8.38
C PRO A 300 18.36 -2.06 9.34
N TYR A 301 18.25 -1.27 10.42
CA TYR A 301 19.35 -0.95 11.31
C TYR A 301 19.05 -1.16 12.80
N ILE A 302 17.82 -1.49 13.20
CA ILE A 302 17.50 -1.76 14.60
C ILE A 302 17.72 -3.26 14.86
N TYR A 303 18.93 -3.62 15.27
CA TYR A 303 19.18 -4.91 15.89
C TYR A 303 18.50 -4.90 17.26
N LEU A 304 17.49 -5.75 17.44
CA LEU A 304 17.06 -6.14 18.78
C LEU A 304 18.16 -7.03 19.32
N ASP A 305 19.12 -6.45 20.05
CA ASP A 305 20.06 -7.22 20.85
C ASP A 305 19.25 -7.95 21.93
N ASN A 306 18.67 -9.10 21.58
CA ASN A 306 18.14 -10.08 22.52
C ASN A 306 19.29 -10.90 23.10
N HIS A 307 20.37 -10.22 23.52
CA HIS A 307 21.30 -10.77 24.48
C HIS A 307 20.85 -10.32 25.86
N GLU A 308 19.74 -10.89 26.33
CA GLU A 308 19.64 -11.18 27.75
C GLU A 308 20.73 -12.23 28.02
N SER A 309 21.84 -11.72 28.55
CA SER A 309 22.76 -12.51 29.33
C SER A 309 22.01 -13.09 30.52
N ASP A 310 21.72 -14.39 30.44
CA ASP A 310 21.80 -15.37 31.53
C ASP A 310 22.12 -16.76 30.93
#